data_AF-A0A1X7TL03-F1
#
_entry.id   AF-A0A1X7TL03-F1
#
_cell.length_a   1.000
_cell.length_b   1.000
_cell.length_c   1.000
_cell.angle_alpha   90.00
_cell.angle_beta   90.00
_cell.angle_gamma   90.00
#
_symmetry.space_group_name_H-M   'P 1'
#
loop_
_entity.id
_entity.type
_entity.pdbx_description
1 polymer ?
#
loop_
_entity_poly.entity_id
_entity_poly.type
_entity_poly.pdbx_seq_one_letter_code
_entity_poly.pdbx_strand_id
1 'polypeptide(L)'
;MTARSTLLFELLSLATALSFSTAAQLSFINATDYNILKDIDDGCVEVELPGPLQFGGSNFTRAFLSSNGLVSFGKEFSSYYPVLFPLRIKIAILAPYWDDIILSEKRELRFKIFSKTSSITIEVNNFLTLHTGKNFAADWILWSYWCHCDLIKWTLHKAVVGFNFNNGFYQNHELSKSRDVVNIDCPDGSPSHFAIVVYKIDNVCNANTPTTNYGTFHWPTTLPGNTVALPCPNGPNGAIATRKCSENSIWESPDLSSCFTNTGKIQSLTINNTNIMPVLHNIAVTVNAITNTSDQNNGNIEAISNIFNQTATILSNTTKLSLQEVTTIAENTIEILQDIQEWPMNVVATQSNNIVKSFETITDALLNQGNVTDVTLLEQSIAFSGKQVMKSLYNGITFTASSISNALTIETVDNENNTSFTNDGELATIKLPESILNIINDEDDNINFAFTIYNQSILFPVQGSVQNTVVESPVIGARISGVADGTQLSDPVFIRLTLKGTPMAEAIGLLMVALQ
;
A
#
# COMPACT_ATOMS: atom_id res chain seq x y z
N MET A 1 -20.27 8.02 -0.82
CA MET A 1 -20.33 9.08 0.23
C MET A 1 -18.93 9.65 0.34
N THR A 2 -18.73 10.93 0.03
CA THR A 2 -17.40 11.57 0.04
C THR A 2 -17.04 12.00 1.47
N ALA A 3 -15.75 11.94 1.83
CA ALA A 3 -15.22 12.24 3.17
C ALA A 3 -15.58 13.62 3.76
N ARG A 4 -16.26 14.49 2.99
CA ARG A 4 -16.81 15.77 3.46
C ARG A 4 -18.06 15.65 4.33
N SER A 5 -18.77 14.52 4.29
CA SER A 5 -19.99 14.30 5.10
C SER A 5 -19.76 13.58 6.43
N THR A 6 -18.59 12.96 6.63
CA THR A 6 -18.32 12.12 7.81
C THR A 6 -17.98 12.94 9.05
N LEU A 7 -17.27 14.07 8.90
CA LEU A 7 -16.93 14.95 10.03
C LEU A 7 -18.16 15.67 10.62
N LEU A 8 -19.16 15.99 9.78
CA LEU A 8 -20.40 16.62 10.22
C LEU A 8 -21.33 15.61 10.92
N PHE A 9 -21.28 14.34 10.52
CA PHE A 9 -22.07 13.28 11.12
C PHE A 9 -21.51 12.77 12.46
N GLU A 10 -20.18 12.71 12.63
CA GLU A 10 -19.58 12.38 13.93
C GLU A 10 -19.98 13.40 15.02
N LEU A 11 -20.11 14.69 14.66
CA LEU A 11 -20.63 15.73 15.57
C LEU A 11 -22.14 15.65 15.83
N LEU A 12 -22.95 15.30 14.81
CA LEU A 12 -24.40 15.10 15.00
C LEU A 12 -24.72 13.85 15.84
N SER A 13 -23.92 12.78 15.72
CA SER A 13 -24.04 11.61 16.59
C SER A 13 -23.46 11.83 17.99
N LEU A 14 -22.54 12.80 18.17
CA LEU A 14 -22.04 13.16 19.49
C LEU A 14 -23.12 13.85 20.34
N ALA A 15 -23.98 14.66 19.72
CA ALA A 15 -25.10 15.29 20.40
C ALA A 15 -26.15 14.28 20.90
N THR A 16 -26.24 13.10 20.28
CA THR A 16 -27.14 12.02 20.70
C THR A 16 -26.50 10.98 21.63
N ALA A 17 -25.16 10.95 21.73
CA ALA A 17 -24.41 9.92 22.49
C ALA A 17 -23.70 10.42 23.76
N LEU A 18 -23.91 11.67 24.18
CA LEU A 18 -23.48 12.10 25.52
C LEU A 18 -24.44 11.51 26.55
N SER A 19 -24.00 10.49 27.28
CA SER A 19 -24.68 10.13 28.53
C SER A 19 -24.67 11.34 29.48
N PHE A 20 -25.72 11.52 30.29
CA PHE A 20 -25.85 12.62 31.25
C PHE A 20 -24.60 12.87 32.14
N SER A 21 -23.72 11.87 32.28
CA SER A 21 -22.47 11.98 33.05
C SER A 21 -21.36 12.82 32.41
N THR A 22 -21.32 12.98 31.08
CA THR A 22 -20.28 13.75 30.37
C THR A 22 -20.66 15.21 30.14
N ALA A 23 -21.97 15.55 30.15
CA ALA A 23 -22.45 16.92 30.04
C ALA A 23 -22.12 17.77 31.29
N ALA A 24 -22.00 17.13 32.47
CA ALA A 24 -21.60 17.77 33.72
C ALA A 24 -20.13 18.26 33.73
N GLN A 25 -19.34 17.90 32.71
CA GLN A 25 -17.91 18.23 32.60
C GLN A 25 -17.62 19.41 31.66
N LEU A 26 -18.66 20.02 31.07
CA LEU A 26 -18.55 21.12 30.11
C LEU A 26 -18.92 22.45 30.80
N SER A 27 -17.98 23.03 31.54
CA SER A 27 -18.14 24.28 32.31
C SER A 27 -18.69 25.47 31.50
N PHE A 28 -18.52 25.44 30.17
CA PHE A 28 -18.98 26.48 29.27
C PHE A 28 -20.49 26.51 29.05
N ILE A 29 -21.23 25.45 29.37
CA ILE A 29 -22.68 25.36 29.18
C ILE A 29 -23.43 26.45 29.98
N ASN A 30 -22.87 26.90 31.11
CA ASN A 30 -23.51 27.82 32.05
C ASN A 30 -22.85 29.21 32.12
N ALA A 31 -22.12 29.65 31.08
CA ALA A 31 -21.52 30.99 31.11
C ALA A 31 -22.61 32.08 31.31
N THR A 32 -22.35 33.08 32.14
CA THR A 32 -23.37 34.07 32.55
C THR A 32 -23.53 35.24 31.58
N ASP A 33 -22.74 35.30 30.50
CA ASP A 33 -22.61 36.46 29.62
C ASP A 33 -23.01 36.17 28.16
N TYR A 34 -23.94 35.23 27.96
CA TYR A 34 -24.56 34.98 26.65
C TYR A 34 -25.50 36.11 26.22
N ASN A 35 -25.60 36.32 24.92
CA ASN A 35 -26.72 37.07 24.35
C ASN A 35 -27.98 36.23 24.47
N ILE A 36 -29.12 36.88 24.71
CA ILE A 36 -30.40 36.22 24.96
C ILE A 36 -31.41 36.68 23.92
N LEU A 37 -32.01 35.72 23.21
CA LEU A 37 -33.24 35.90 22.42
C LEU A 37 -34.40 35.27 23.19
N LYS A 38 -35.45 36.05 23.42
CA LYS A 38 -36.65 35.65 24.18
C LYS A 38 -37.87 36.44 23.71
N ASP A 39 -39.04 36.03 24.18
CA ASP A 39 -40.35 36.61 23.86
C ASP A 39 -40.60 36.71 22.34
N ILE A 40 -40.24 35.63 21.61
CA ILE A 40 -40.33 35.56 20.15
C ILE A 40 -40.91 34.21 19.69
N ASP A 41 -41.69 34.26 18.63
CA ASP A 41 -42.27 33.13 17.91
C ASP A 41 -41.93 33.30 16.42
N ASP A 42 -41.52 32.22 15.75
CA ASP A 42 -41.16 32.22 14.32
C ASP A 42 -40.14 33.29 13.87
N GLY A 43 -39.16 33.62 14.72
CA GLY A 43 -38.19 34.67 14.45
C GLY A 43 -36.74 34.20 14.50
N CYS A 44 -35.84 35.02 13.94
CA CYS A 44 -34.40 34.79 14.02
C CYS A 44 -33.66 35.97 14.64
N VAL A 45 -32.46 35.68 15.17
CA VAL A 45 -31.44 36.69 15.42
C VAL A 45 -30.29 36.52 14.43
N GLU A 46 -29.88 37.62 13.79
CA GLU A 46 -28.72 37.66 12.90
C GLU A 46 -27.42 37.76 13.71
N VAL A 47 -26.43 36.96 13.34
CA VAL A 47 -25.10 36.95 13.94
C VAL A 47 -24.05 37.12 12.85
N GLU A 48 -23.24 38.17 12.96
CA GLU A 48 -22.06 38.35 12.12
C GLU A 48 -20.96 37.37 12.53
N LEU A 49 -20.42 36.63 11.56
CA LEU A 49 -19.36 35.65 11.81
C LEU A 49 -17.99 36.34 11.79
N PRO A 50 -17.05 36.00 12.69
CA PRO A 50 -15.72 36.63 12.74
C PRO A 50 -14.89 36.49 11.47
N GLY A 51 -15.24 35.53 10.61
CA GLY A 51 -14.69 35.38 9.27
C GLY A 51 -15.58 34.48 8.42
N PRO A 52 -15.33 34.41 7.10
CA PRO A 52 -16.16 33.61 6.19
C PRO A 52 -16.15 32.13 6.59
N LEU A 53 -17.32 31.57 6.90
CA LEU A 53 -17.52 30.14 7.14
C LEU A 53 -17.77 29.45 5.80
N GLN A 54 -16.94 28.47 5.46
CA GLN A 54 -17.24 27.56 4.36
C GLN A 54 -18.20 26.48 4.84
N PHE A 55 -19.44 26.59 4.41
CA PHE A 55 -20.43 25.55 4.59
C PHE A 55 -21.05 25.24 3.24
N GLY A 56 -20.93 23.98 2.83
CA GLY A 56 -21.47 23.56 1.56
C GLY A 56 -20.93 24.29 0.32
N GLY A 57 -19.61 24.41 0.20
CA GLY A 57 -18.97 25.02 -0.96
C GLY A 57 -19.30 26.51 -1.18
N SER A 58 -20.01 27.14 -0.25
CA SER A 58 -20.32 28.56 -0.23
C SER A 58 -19.68 29.21 0.99
N ASN A 59 -19.31 30.48 0.86
CA ASN A 59 -18.77 31.29 1.94
C ASN A 59 -19.88 32.12 2.58
N PHE A 60 -20.04 32.03 3.89
CA PHE A 60 -21.03 32.81 4.64
C PHE A 60 -20.32 33.70 5.66
N THR A 61 -20.69 34.98 5.70
CA THR A 61 -20.23 35.92 6.72
C THR A 61 -21.26 36.14 7.83
N ARG A 62 -22.43 35.50 7.71
CA ARG A 62 -23.56 35.69 8.61
C ARG A 62 -24.33 34.40 8.83
N ALA A 63 -24.81 34.21 10.05
CA ALA A 63 -25.71 33.14 10.47
C ALA A 63 -26.99 33.74 11.06
N PHE A 64 -28.09 33.00 10.99
CA PHE A 64 -29.37 33.35 11.58
C PHE A 64 -29.78 32.23 12.52
N LEU A 65 -29.89 32.55 13.81
CA LEU A 65 -30.31 31.59 14.83
C LEU A 65 -31.83 31.71 15.01
N SER A 66 -32.55 30.65 14.69
CA SER A 66 -34.01 30.62 14.70
C SER A 66 -34.56 30.27 16.09
N SER A 67 -35.70 30.84 16.47
CA SER A 67 -36.48 30.36 17.62
C SER A 67 -36.74 28.85 17.51
N ASN A 68 -36.98 28.38 16.28
CA ASN A 68 -37.34 27.02 15.88
C ASN A 68 -36.16 26.02 15.82
N GLY A 69 -35.11 26.24 16.62
CA GLY A 69 -34.06 25.24 16.91
C GLY A 69 -33.11 24.89 15.76
N LEU A 70 -32.92 25.84 14.82
CA LEU A 70 -32.02 25.69 13.69
C LEU A 70 -31.14 26.93 13.47
N VAL A 71 -30.08 26.75 12.70
CA VAL A 71 -29.23 27.83 12.18
C VAL A 71 -29.25 27.81 10.67
N SER A 72 -29.55 28.95 10.04
CA SER A 72 -29.40 29.14 8.60
C SER A 72 -28.26 30.10 8.27
N PHE A 73 -27.64 29.94 7.10
CA PHE A 73 -26.50 30.75 6.70
C PHE A 73 -26.81 31.62 5.48
N GLY A 74 -26.34 32.87 5.50
CA GLY A 74 -26.48 33.85 4.42
C GLY A 74 -27.87 34.44 4.24
N LYS A 75 -28.93 33.73 4.66
CA LYS A 75 -30.32 34.20 4.65
C LYS A 75 -31.08 33.67 5.87
N GLU A 76 -32.01 34.48 6.36
CA GLU A 76 -32.94 34.10 7.43
C GLU A 76 -33.84 32.92 7.02
N PHE A 77 -34.10 32.02 7.97
CA PHE A 77 -35.05 30.93 7.84
C PHE A 77 -35.66 30.59 9.20
N SER A 78 -36.92 30.99 9.42
CA SER A 78 -37.61 30.80 10.70
C SER A 78 -38.81 29.87 10.62
N SER A 79 -38.93 29.03 9.58
CA SER A 79 -40.11 28.16 9.41
C SER A 79 -40.31 27.25 10.63
N TYR A 80 -41.51 27.24 11.23
CA TYR A 80 -41.88 26.32 12.31
C TYR A 80 -42.16 24.89 11.86
N TYR A 81 -42.32 24.63 10.55
CA TYR A 81 -42.81 23.34 10.06
C TYR A 81 -41.71 22.52 9.37
N PRO A 82 -41.24 21.42 9.98
CA PRO A 82 -40.15 20.63 9.42
C PRO A 82 -40.51 19.86 8.15
N VAL A 83 -39.82 20.21 7.06
CA VAL A 83 -39.95 19.57 5.74
C VAL A 83 -38.68 18.81 5.34
N LEU A 84 -38.84 17.84 4.44
CA LEU A 84 -37.75 17.00 3.95
C LEU A 84 -36.65 17.83 3.29
N PHE A 85 -35.40 17.47 3.58
CA PHE A 85 -34.24 17.94 2.82
C PHE A 85 -34.05 17.08 1.56
N PRO A 86 -33.55 17.65 0.44
CA PRO A 86 -33.17 19.05 0.30
C PRO A 86 -34.38 19.98 0.16
N LEU A 87 -34.31 21.18 0.74
CA LEU A 87 -35.35 22.20 0.58
C LEU A 87 -35.42 22.68 -0.88
N ARG A 88 -36.63 23.04 -1.33
CA ARG A 88 -36.82 23.70 -2.65
C ARG A 88 -36.05 25.01 -2.75
N ILE A 89 -35.92 25.72 -1.64
CA ILE A 89 -35.07 26.91 -1.55
C ILE A 89 -33.63 26.48 -1.25
N LYS A 90 -32.68 26.99 -2.03
CA LYS A 90 -31.25 26.72 -1.82
C LYS A 90 -30.71 27.57 -0.67
N ILE A 91 -30.97 27.12 0.55
CA ILE A 91 -30.51 27.75 1.79
C ILE A 91 -29.74 26.75 2.64
N ALA A 92 -28.58 27.15 3.16
CA ALA A 92 -27.79 26.24 3.96
C ALA A 92 -28.29 26.26 5.41
N ILE A 93 -28.65 25.09 5.96
CA ILE A 93 -29.24 24.95 7.30
C ILE A 93 -28.54 23.84 8.08
N LEU A 94 -28.31 24.08 9.37
CA LEU A 94 -28.04 23.07 10.39
C LEU A 94 -29.22 23.05 11.37
N ALA A 95 -29.84 21.89 11.53
CA ALA A 95 -31.07 21.71 12.31
C ALA A 95 -30.96 20.46 13.17
N PRO A 96 -30.21 20.47 14.29
CA PRO A 96 -30.16 19.31 15.16
C PRO A 96 -31.50 19.06 15.86
N TYR A 97 -32.32 20.11 16.03
CA TYR A 97 -33.66 20.01 16.59
C TYR A 97 -34.57 21.09 15.98
N TRP A 98 -35.09 20.84 14.79
CA TRP A 98 -36.05 21.76 14.15
C TRP A 98 -37.48 21.38 14.51
N ASP A 99 -38.20 22.29 15.15
CA ASP A 99 -39.58 22.18 15.61
C ASP A 99 -40.23 23.57 15.74
N ASP A 100 -41.53 23.61 16.06
CA ASP A 100 -42.31 24.82 16.34
C ASP A 100 -42.06 25.30 17.78
N ILE A 101 -41.00 26.09 17.98
CA ILE A 101 -40.52 26.51 19.31
C ILE A 101 -40.83 27.98 19.54
N ILE A 102 -41.70 28.22 20.51
CA ILE A 102 -42.00 29.55 21.04
C ILE A 102 -41.07 29.88 22.21
N LEU A 103 -40.25 30.93 22.06
CA LEU A 103 -39.39 31.45 23.14
C LEU A 103 -40.21 32.41 24.00
N SER A 104 -40.87 31.92 25.05
CA SER A 104 -41.63 32.74 26.00
C SER A 104 -41.49 32.22 27.43
N GLU A 105 -41.81 33.07 28.41
CA GLU A 105 -41.66 32.79 29.85
C GLU A 105 -40.20 32.49 30.24
N LYS A 106 -39.89 31.24 30.61
CA LYS A 106 -38.53 30.79 30.96
C LYS A 106 -37.74 30.23 29.77
N ARG A 107 -38.30 30.28 28.56
CA ARG A 107 -37.67 29.75 27.34
C ARG A 107 -36.85 30.81 26.65
N GLU A 108 -35.57 30.53 26.45
CA GLU A 108 -34.61 31.48 25.89
C GLU A 108 -33.67 30.76 24.92
N LEU A 109 -33.33 31.42 23.81
CA LEU A 109 -32.17 31.06 23.00
C LEU A 109 -30.98 31.90 23.48
N ARG A 110 -29.90 31.22 23.82
CA ARG A 110 -28.66 31.85 24.30
C ARG A 110 -27.52 31.59 23.34
N PHE A 111 -26.77 32.63 22.99
CA PHE A 111 -25.72 32.50 21.99
C PHE A 111 -24.55 33.47 22.19
N LYS A 112 -23.36 33.03 21.79
CA LYS A 112 -22.13 33.81 21.86
C LYS A 112 -21.09 33.28 20.89
N ILE A 113 -20.24 34.19 20.42
CA ILE A 113 -19.05 33.82 19.66
C ILE A 113 -17.84 33.85 20.60
N PHE A 114 -17.09 32.76 20.62
CA PHE A 114 -15.82 32.64 21.29
C PHE A 114 -14.68 32.72 20.29
N SER A 115 -13.67 33.54 20.58
CA SER A 115 -12.43 33.58 19.80
C SER A 115 -11.57 32.35 20.07
N LYS A 116 -10.56 32.12 19.21
CA LYS A 116 -9.53 31.08 19.38
C LYS A 116 -8.91 31.01 20.78
N THR A 117 -8.72 32.16 21.42
CA THR A 117 -8.01 32.29 22.71
C THR A 117 -8.92 32.16 23.93
N SER A 118 -10.24 32.01 23.73
CA SER A 118 -11.18 31.76 24.82
C SER A 118 -10.90 30.41 25.49
N SER A 119 -10.98 30.34 26.82
CA SER A 119 -10.90 29.07 27.57
C SER A 119 -11.90 28.04 27.05
N ILE A 120 -13.09 28.50 26.64
CA ILE A 120 -14.16 27.67 26.08
C ILE A 120 -13.72 27.05 24.74
N THR A 121 -13.08 27.82 23.87
CA THR A 121 -12.58 27.30 22.58
C THR A 121 -11.49 26.25 22.79
N ILE A 122 -10.61 26.46 23.78
CA ILE A 122 -9.57 25.50 24.16
C ILE A 122 -10.19 24.20 24.70
N GLU A 123 -11.18 24.30 25.59
CA GLU A 123 -11.90 23.15 26.14
C GLU A 123 -12.62 22.34 25.04
N VAL A 124 -13.33 23.01 24.13
CA VAL A 124 -14.01 22.34 23.00
C VAL A 124 -13.00 21.66 22.08
N ASN A 125 -11.88 22.31 21.76
CA ASN A 125 -10.81 21.72 20.95
C ASN A 125 -10.21 20.48 21.62
N ASN A 126 -9.93 20.54 22.93
CA ASN A 126 -9.41 19.40 23.69
C ASN A 126 -10.42 18.24 23.72
N PHE A 127 -11.68 18.55 24.00
CA PHE A 127 -12.76 17.57 24.01
C PHE A 127 -12.88 16.87 22.64
N LEU A 128 -13.00 17.64 21.55
CA LEU A 128 -13.12 17.08 20.21
C LEU A 128 -11.87 16.30 19.81
N THR A 129 -10.69 16.76 20.20
CA THR A 129 -9.42 16.05 19.93
C THR A 129 -9.38 14.69 20.61
N LEU A 130 -9.75 14.64 21.88
CA LEU A 130 -9.79 13.39 22.66
C LEU A 130 -10.84 12.41 22.11
N HIS A 131 -12.03 12.91 21.77
CA HIS A 131 -13.15 12.05 21.36
C HIS A 131 -13.00 11.50 19.95
N THR A 132 -12.39 12.26 19.04
CA THR A 132 -12.23 11.84 17.64
C THR A 132 -10.88 11.20 17.34
N GLY A 133 -9.91 11.34 18.25
CA GLY A 133 -8.51 10.97 18.01
C GLY A 133 -7.81 11.81 16.95
N LYS A 134 -8.42 12.92 16.49
CA LYS A 134 -7.87 13.83 15.47
C LYS A 134 -7.57 15.18 16.11
N ASN A 135 -6.50 15.86 15.72
CA ASN A 135 -6.20 17.19 16.24
C ASN A 135 -7.24 18.24 15.78
N PHE A 136 -7.99 18.86 16.72
CA PHE A 136 -8.96 19.92 16.46
C PHE A 136 -8.47 21.28 16.98
N ALA A 137 -8.57 22.32 16.15
CA ALA A 137 -8.15 23.68 16.49
C ALA A 137 -9.05 24.73 15.83
N ALA A 138 -10.23 24.98 16.41
CA ALA A 138 -11.15 26.02 15.95
C ALA A 138 -10.57 27.44 16.13
N ASP A 139 -10.75 28.30 15.12
CA ASP A 139 -10.37 29.72 15.17
C ASP A 139 -11.43 30.59 15.83
N TRP A 140 -12.69 30.17 15.74
CA TRP A 140 -13.79 30.70 16.52
C TRP A 140 -14.91 29.68 16.60
N ILE A 141 -15.75 29.84 17.64
CA ILE A 141 -16.93 29.00 17.87
C ILE A 141 -18.12 29.91 18.07
N LEU A 142 -19.14 29.78 17.22
CA LEU A 142 -20.49 30.26 17.50
C LEU A 142 -21.21 29.16 18.29
N TRP A 143 -21.40 29.45 19.57
CA TRP A 143 -22.16 28.62 20.48
C TRP A 143 -23.59 29.15 20.54
N SER A 144 -24.57 28.28 20.29
CA SER A 144 -25.99 28.59 20.46
C SER A 144 -26.69 27.42 21.12
N TYR A 145 -27.55 27.71 22.09
CA TYR A 145 -28.36 26.69 22.77
C TYR A 145 -29.72 27.24 23.15
N TRP A 146 -30.69 26.35 23.20
CA TRP A 146 -32.07 26.66 23.58
C TRP A 146 -32.30 26.09 24.99
N CYS A 147 -32.72 26.96 25.90
CA CYS A 147 -32.99 26.66 27.31
C CYS A 147 -34.51 26.53 27.53
N HIS A 148 -34.96 25.51 28.28
CA HIS A 148 -36.38 25.21 28.45
C HIS A 148 -36.74 24.63 29.82
N CYS A 149 -37.15 25.48 30.77
CA CYS A 149 -37.71 25.01 32.04
C CYS A 149 -39.23 24.82 31.94
N ASP A 150 -39.72 23.59 31.70
CA ASP A 150 -41.05 23.01 32.05
C ASP A 150 -41.44 21.82 31.12
N LEU A 151 -42.64 21.23 31.34
CA LEU A 151 -43.19 20.09 30.59
C LEU A 151 -43.24 20.40 29.08
N ILE A 152 -42.51 19.63 28.26
CA ILE A 152 -42.44 19.82 26.80
C ILE A 152 -43.81 19.48 26.18
N LYS A 153 -44.66 20.49 25.99
CA LYS A 153 -45.95 20.33 25.30
C LYS A 153 -45.83 20.25 23.77
N TRP A 154 -44.64 20.46 23.21
CA TRP A 154 -44.39 20.66 21.76
C TRP A 154 -44.07 19.37 21.00
N THR A 155 -43.58 18.34 21.70
CA THR A 155 -43.31 17.02 21.12
C THR A 155 -44.57 16.29 20.65
N LEU A 156 -45.76 16.89 20.77
CA LEU A 156 -46.99 16.43 20.11
C LEU A 156 -46.96 16.59 18.58
N HIS A 157 -46.07 17.47 18.06
CA HIS A 157 -45.89 17.71 16.63
C HIS A 157 -44.62 17.03 16.10
N LYS A 158 -44.07 17.52 14.99
CA LYS A 158 -43.02 16.86 14.24
C LYS A 158 -41.69 17.59 14.44
N ALA A 159 -40.79 17.00 15.22
CA ALA A 159 -39.40 17.45 15.36
C ALA A 159 -38.45 16.65 14.45
N VAL A 160 -37.38 17.29 13.97
CA VAL A 160 -36.40 16.67 13.05
C VAL A 160 -34.97 17.03 13.38
N VAL A 161 -34.06 16.13 12.99
CA VAL A 161 -32.61 16.34 12.98
C VAL A 161 -32.12 16.30 11.53
N GLY A 162 -31.25 17.23 11.14
CA GLY A 162 -30.76 17.27 9.78
C GLY A 162 -29.90 18.48 9.39
N PHE A 163 -29.52 18.49 8.11
CA PHE A 163 -28.91 19.65 7.47
C PHE A 163 -29.38 19.79 6.03
N ASN A 164 -29.50 21.04 5.55
CA ASN A 164 -29.84 21.33 4.17
C ASN A 164 -28.62 21.80 3.39
N PHE A 165 -27.93 20.87 2.72
CA PHE A 165 -26.90 21.22 1.76
C PHE A 165 -26.65 20.08 0.76
N ASN A 166 -26.49 20.38 -0.53
CA ASN A 166 -26.43 19.39 -1.61
C ASN A 166 -27.60 18.39 -1.54
N ASN A 167 -27.33 17.14 -1.14
CA ASN A 167 -28.34 16.09 -0.99
C ASN A 167 -29.10 16.18 0.34
N GLY A 168 -28.58 16.94 1.31
CA GLY A 168 -29.13 17.08 2.66
C GLY A 168 -29.12 15.78 3.47
N PHE A 169 -29.49 15.89 4.74
CA PHE A 169 -29.79 14.76 5.61
C PHE A 169 -31.00 15.12 6.45
N TYR A 170 -31.98 14.22 6.52
CA TYR A 170 -33.21 14.42 7.26
C TYR A 170 -33.60 13.15 8.01
N GLN A 171 -33.88 13.28 9.30
CA GLN A 171 -34.44 12.21 10.12
C GLN A 171 -35.43 12.81 11.12
N ASN A 172 -36.52 12.07 11.42
CA ASN A 172 -37.40 12.47 12.52
C ASN A 172 -36.62 12.30 13.83
N HIS A 173 -36.65 13.32 14.68
CA HIS A 173 -36.02 13.25 15.99
C HIS A 173 -36.72 12.18 16.85
N GLU A 174 -36.01 11.50 17.75
CA GLU A 174 -36.59 10.42 18.58
C GLU A 174 -37.73 10.91 19.49
N LEU A 175 -37.66 12.19 19.88
CA LEU A 175 -38.70 12.86 20.67
C LEU A 175 -39.89 13.36 19.83
N SER A 176 -39.87 13.19 18.50
CA SER A 176 -40.95 13.61 17.60
C SER A 176 -42.24 12.83 17.90
N LYS A 177 -43.38 13.52 18.03
CA LYS A 177 -44.69 12.95 18.39
C LYS A 177 -44.75 12.22 19.75
N SER A 178 -43.82 12.48 20.66
CA SER A 178 -43.80 11.87 22.00
C SER A 178 -44.64 12.65 23.01
N ARG A 179 -45.47 11.93 23.79
CA ARG A 179 -46.24 12.48 24.92
C ARG A 179 -45.56 12.24 26.28
N ASP A 180 -44.57 11.35 26.30
CA ASP A 180 -43.93 10.83 27.51
C ASP A 180 -42.55 11.46 27.73
N VAL A 181 -42.35 12.69 27.24
CA VAL A 181 -41.11 13.43 27.48
C VAL A 181 -41.18 14.03 28.88
N VAL A 182 -40.74 13.24 29.86
CA VAL A 182 -40.55 13.69 31.24
C VAL A 182 -39.52 14.80 31.25
N ASN A 183 -39.83 15.90 31.95
CA ASN A 183 -39.02 17.10 32.20
C ASN A 183 -37.59 17.02 31.66
N ILE A 184 -37.36 17.75 30.58
CA ILE A 184 -36.00 18.04 30.16
C ILE A 184 -35.35 19.05 31.10
N ASP A 185 -36.09 19.82 31.93
CA ASP A 185 -35.48 20.65 32.97
C ASP A 185 -36.15 20.48 34.32
N CYS A 186 -35.35 20.51 35.39
CA CYS A 186 -35.87 20.63 36.74
C CYS A 186 -34.84 21.21 37.76
N PRO A 187 -35.33 21.66 38.93
CA PRO A 187 -34.85 22.80 39.72
C PRO A 187 -33.61 22.57 40.59
N ASP A 188 -32.65 21.79 40.11
CA ASP A 188 -31.36 21.54 40.79
C ASP A 188 -30.15 22.16 40.07
N GLY A 189 -30.38 22.92 39.00
CA GLY A 189 -29.31 23.57 38.24
C GLY A 189 -28.65 22.65 37.20
N SER A 190 -29.22 21.49 36.93
CA SER A 190 -28.84 20.63 35.80
C SER A 190 -29.63 21.04 34.56
N PRO A 191 -28.98 21.39 33.45
CA PRO A 191 -29.72 21.78 32.27
C PRO A 191 -29.90 20.65 31.24
N SER A 192 -31.07 20.56 30.61
CA SER A 192 -31.17 19.96 29.28
C SER A 192 -31.08 21.03 28.21
N HIS A 193 -30.05 20.85 27.38
CA HIS A 193 -29.73 21.76 26.31
C HIS A 193 -29.55 20.95 25.04
N PHE A 194 -30.19 21.39 23.95
CA PHE A 194 -29.64 21.11 22.64
C PHE A 194 -28.81 22.32 22.21
N ALA A 195 -27.58 22.07 21.80
CA ALA A 195 -26.65 23.09 21.37
C ALA A 195 -26.30 22.89 19.89
N ILE A 196 -26.25 23.99 19.16
CA ILE A 196 -25.61 24.06 17.85
C ILE A 196 -24.27 24.74 18.04
N VAL A 197 -23.22 23.99 17.71
CA VAL A 197 -21.83 24.46 17.73
C VAL A 197 -21.38 24.63 16.29
N VAL A 198 -21.25 25.88 15.86
CA VAL A 198 -20.68 26.20 14.55
C VAL A 198 -19.26 26.69 14.77
N TYR A 199 -18.28 26.03 14.17
CA TYR A 199 -16.89 26.42 14.29
C TYR A 199 -16.22 26.47 12.92
N LYS A 200 -15.14 27.26 12.85
CA LYS A 200 -14.30 27.38 11.66
C LYS A 200 -12.88 26.93 11.98
N ILE A 201 -12.27 26.20 11.05
CA ILE A 201 -10.84 25.86 11.05
C ILE A 201 -10.26 26.41 9.74
N ASP A 202 -9.50 27.49 9.81
CA ASP A 202 -8.83 28.14 8.68
C ASP A 202 -7.55 27.39 8.27
N ASN A 203 -6.88 26.81 9.25
CA ASN A 203 -5.61 26.13 9.07
C ASN A 203 -5.87 24.64 8.74
N VAL A 204 -6.18 24.33 7.48
CA VAL A 204 -6.32 22.94 7.00
C VAL A 204 -5.53 22.70 5.71
N CYS A 205 -5.10 21.46 5.49
CA CYS A 205 -4.60 21.07 4.18
C CYS A 205 -5.80 20.88 3.24
N ASN A 206 -5.90 21.75 2.24
CA ASN A 206 -6.98 21.71 1.26
C ASN A 206 -6.96 20.42 0.45
N ALA A 207 -8.14 19.88 0.15
CA ALA A 207 -8.27 18.72 -0.73
C ALA A 207 -7.56 18.97 -2.06
N ASN A 208 -6.80 17.98 -2.54
CA ASN A 208 -6.14 18.06 -3.84
C ASN A 208 -6.21 16.71 -4.58
N THR A 209 -6.14 16.77 -5.91
CA THR A 209 -6.18 15.59 -6.77
C THR A 209 -4.97 15.55 -7.71
N PRO A 210 -3.76 15.23 -7.23
CA PRO A 210 -2.59 15.09 -8.09
C PRO A 210 -2.66 13.80 -8.91
N THR A 211 -2.26 13.89 -10.19
CA THR A 211 -1.96 12.74 -11.04
C THR A 211 -0.45 12.56 -11.12
N THR A 212 0.01 11.33 -10.87
CA THR A 212 1.43 10.95 -10.86
C THR A 212 1.64 9.70 -11.70
N ASN A 213 2.88 9.24 -11.82
CA ASN A 213 3.20 7.93 -12.38
C ASN A 213 2.63 6.76 -11.55
N TYR A 214 2.21 6.99 -10.31
CA TYR A 214 1.53 6.00 -9.45
C TYR A 214 -0.01 6.04 -9.57
N GLY A 215 -0.53 6.87 -10.48
CA GLY A 215 -1.96 7.08 -10.69
C GLY A 215 -2.48 8.39 -10.08
N THR A 216 -3.80 8.51 -9.99
CA THR A 216 -4.50 9.71 -9.51
C THR A 216 -4.97 9.52 -8.07
N PHE A 217 -4.48 10.38 -7.16
CA PHE A 217 -4.85 10.36 -5.75
C PHE A 217 -5.85 11.46 -5.44
N HIS A 218 -6.89 11.17 -4.66
CA HIS A 218 -7.89 12.15 -4.22
C HIS A 218 -7.72 12.46 -2.73
N TRP A 219 -6.73 13.28 -2.36
CA TRP A 219 -6.49 13.62 -0.96
C TRP A 219 -7.62 14.51 -0.42
N PRO A 220 -8.31 14.10 0.66
CA PRO A 220 -9.39 14.88 1.24
C PRO A 220 -8.86 16.08 2.04
N THR A 221 -9.73 17.04 2.34
CA THR A 221 -9.37 18.10 3.29
C THR A 221 -8.97 17.49 4.63
N THR A 222 -7.83 17.87 5.18
CA THR A 222 -7.21 17.22 6.34
C THR A 222 -6.75 18.24 7.37
N LEU A 223 -6.98 17.95 8.65
CA LEU A 223 -6.58 18.79 9.77
C LEU A 223 -5.04 18.72 10.00
N PRO A 224 -4.38 19.81 10.42
CA PRO A 224 -2.96 19.84 10.72
C PRO A 224 -2.55 18.75 11.73
N GLY A 225 -1.35 18.19 11.54
CA GLY A 225 -0.81 17.11 12.35
C GLY A 225 -1.34 15.71 11.99
N ASN A 226 -2.41 15.61 11.19
CA ASN A 226 -3.03 14.33 10.84
C ASN A 226 -2.45 13.74 9.54
N THR A 227 -2.39 12.40 9.50
CA THR A 227 -2.01 11.63 8.32
C THR A 227 -3.23 10.96 7.71
N VAL A 228 -3.38 11.06 6.39
CA VAL A 228 -4.41 10.34 5.64
C VAL A 228 -3.78 9.15 4.94
N ALA A 229 -4.50 8.04 4.95
CA ALA A 229 -4.21 6.84 4.20
C ALA A 229 -5.27 6.66 3.09
N LEU A 230 -4.82 6.39 1.86
CA LEU A 230 -5.66 6.09 0.70
C LEU A 230 -5.18 4.81 0.02
N PRO A 231 -6.07 4.02 -0.61
CA PRO A 231 -5.64 2.89 -1.41
C PRO A 231 -4.79 3.38 -2.60
N CYS A 232 -3.75 2.62 -2.95
CA CYS A 232 -2.96 2.88 -4.14
C CYS A 232 -3.83 2.69 -5.42
N PRO A 233 -3.85 3.66 -6.34
CA PRO A 233 -4.54 3.52 -7.63
C PRO A 233 -3.95 2.37 -8.47
N ASN A 234 -2.62 2.22 -8.41
CA ASN A 234 -1.87 1.11 -8.99
C ASN A 234 -0.98 0.51 -7.91
N GLY A 235 -0.96 -0.82 -7.79
CA GLY A 235 -0.24 -1.48 -6.69
C GLY A 235 -1.12 -2.51 -6.02
N PRO A 236 -0.54 -3.47 -5.28
CA PRO A 236 -1.21 -4.71 -5.00
C PRO A 236 -2.45 -4.45 -4.14
N ASN A 237 -3.43 -5.34 -4.23
CA ASN A 237 -4.67 -5.19 -3.48
C ASN A 237 -4.38 -4.98 -1.99
N GLY A 238 -4.90 -3.89 -1.44
CA GLY A 238 -4.66 -3.52 -0.04
C GLY A 238 -3.44 -2.63 0.20
N ALA A 239 -2.67 -2.27 -0.83
CA ALA A 239 -1.60 -1.29 -0.71
C ALA A 239 -2.15 0.11 -0.43
N ILE A 240 -1.44 0.84 0.44
CA ILE A 240 -1.87 2.13 0.95
C ILE A 240 -0.78 3.17 0.66
N ALA A 241 -1.20 4.32 0.12
CA ALA A 241 -0.42 5.54 0.12
C ALA A 241 -0.77 6.37 1.36
N THR A 242 0.21 7.02 1.95
CA THR A 242 -0.04 7.94 3.07
C THR A 242 0.44 9.35 2.76
N ARG A 243 -0.20 10.35 3.38
CA ARG A 243 0.24 11.74 3.27
C ARG A 243 -0.13 12.49 4.53
N LYS A 244 0.83 13.26 5.05
CA LYS A 244 0.67 14.05 6.27
C LYS A 244 0.31 15.50 5.95
N CYS A 245 -0.66 16.03 6.68
CA CYS A 245 -0.88 17.46 6.77
C CYS A 245 0.02 18.01 7.90
N SER A 246 0.99 18.85 7.57
CA SER A 246 1.88 19.45 8.57
C SER A 246 1.10 20.36 9.53
N GLU A 247 1.68 20.67 10.69
CA GLU A 247 1.11 21.61 11.67
C GLU A 247 0.82 23.00 11.08
N ASN A 248 1.55 23.38 10.03
CA ASN A 248 1.38 24.65 9.32
C ASN A 248 0.37 24.57 8.16
N SER A 249 -0.44 23.51 8.09
CA SER A 249 -1.47 23.32 7.06
C SER A 249 -0.94 23.20 5.63
N ILE A 250 0.30 22.72 5.50
CA ILE A 250 0.91 22.41 4.20
C ILE A 250 0.97 20.91 4.05
N TRP A 251 0.53 20.41 2.89
CA TRP A 251 0.69 19.01 2.54
C TRP A 251 2.17 18.65 2.41
N GLU A 252 2.61 17.65 3.16
CA GLU A 252 3.92 17.04 2.98
C GLU A 252 3.95 16.17 1.70
N SER A 253 5.14 15.71 1.31
CA SER A 253 5.31 14.73 0.24
C SER A 253 4.58 13.44 0.61
N PRO A 254 3.81 12.83 -0.30
CA PRO A 254 3.15 11.56 -0.02
C PRO A 254 4.18 10.42 0.02
N ASP A 255 3.96 9.47 0.92
CA ASP A 255 4.64 8.18 0.90
C ASP A 255 3.88 7.25 -0.06
N LEU A 256 4.54 6.95 -1.17
CA LEU A 256 4.05 6.11 -2.26
C LEU A 256 4.85 4.82 -2.41
N SER A 257 5.71 4.49 -1.43
CA SER A 257 6.63 3.34 -1.49
C SER A 257 5.94 2.00 -1.74
N SER A 258 4.68 1.87 -1.33
CA SER A 258 3.87 0.66 -1.51
C SER A 258 3.05 0.64 -2.81
N CYS A 259 3.05 1.71 -3.60
CA CYS A 259 2.26 1.82 -4.82
C CYS A 259 3.11 1.47 -6.05
N PHE A 260 2.49 0.83 -7.05
CA PHE A 260 3.15 0.57 -8.33
C PHE A 260 3.07 1.80 -9.22
N THR A 261 4.06 1.95 -10.10
CA THR A 261 3.95 2.87 -11.22
C THR A 261 3.09 2.29 -12.33
N ASN A 262 2.58 3.13 -13.22
CA ASN A 262 1.77 2.74 -14.38
C ASN A 262 2.50 1.74 -15.30
N THR A 263 3.83 1.76 -15.31
CA THR A 263 4.69 0.96 -16.19
C THR A 263 5.39 -0.20 -15.48
N GLY A 264 5.50 -0.15 -14.16
CA GLY A 264 6.26 -1.13 -13.38
C GLY A 264 5.47 -2.38 -12.97
N LYS A 265 4.18 -2.50 -13.31
CA LYS A 265 3.39 -3.68 -12.97
C LYS A 265 3.64 -4.82 -13.95
N ILE A 266 4.19 -5.92 -13.47
CA ILE A 266 4.32 -7.16 -14.23
C ILE A 266 2.98 -7.89 -14.16
N GLN A 267 2.35 -8.10 -15.32
CA GLN A 267 1.10 -8.86 -15.39
C GLN A 267 1.41 -10.36 -15.32
N SER A 268 0.74 -11.06 -14.40
CA SER A 268 0.75 -12.52 -14.39
C SER A 268 -0.04 -13.02 -15.60
N LEU A 269 0.66 -13.43 -16.65
CA LEU A 269 0.08 -13.95 -17.89
C LEU A 269 0.09 -15.49 -17.86
N THR A 270 -0.93 -16.10 -18.47
CA THR A 270 -0.94 -17.54 -18.73
C THR A 270 -0.08 -17.84 -19.96
N ILE A 271 0.89 -18.74 -19.80
CA ILE A 271 1.82 -19.13 -20.85
C ILE A 271 1.41 -20.48 -21.45
N ASN A 272 1.66 -20.64 -22.75
CA ASN A 272 1.51 -21.88 -23.49
C ASN A 272 2.63 -21.98 -24.56
N ASN A 273 2.69 -23.10 -25.27
CA ASN A 273 3.72 -23.37 -26.28
C ASN A 273 3.73 -22.41 -27.49
N THR A 274 2.70 -21.57 -27.68
CA THR A 274 2.62 -20.61 -28.81
C THR A 274 2.98 -19.18 -28.42
N ASN A 275 2.90 -18.83 -27.13
CA ASN A 275 3.14 -17.47 -26.65
C ASN A 275 4.33 -17.34 -25.68
N ILE A 276 4.98 -18.45 -25.33
CA ILE A 276 6.11 -18.49 -24.37
C ILE A 276 7.24 -17.50 -24.70
N MET A 277 7.72 -17.50 -25.94
CA MET A 277 8.80 -16.60 -26.37
C MET A 277 8.42 -15.11 -26.33
N PRO A 278 7.34 -14.63 -26.98
CA PRO A 278 7.00 -13.21 -26.94
C PRO A 278 6.63 -12.74 -25.53
N VAL A 279 6.07 -13.61 -24.68
CA VAL A 279 5.80 -13.29 -23.27
C VAL A 279 7.10 -13.10 -22.50
N LEU A 280 8.04 -14.05 -22.57
CA LEU A 280 9.32 -13.94 -21.86
C LEU A 280 10.12 -12.73 -22.33
N HIS A 281 10.18 -12.47 -23.63
CA HIS A 281 10.87 -11.29 -24.16
C HIS A 281 10.28 -9.98 -23.65
N ASN A 282 8.96 -9.85 -23.63
CA ASN A 282 8.31 -8.65 -23.09
C ASN A 282 8.59 -8.48 -21.59
N ILE A 283 8.63 -9.59 -20.84
CA ILE A 283 8.98 -9.55 -19.41
C ILE A 283 10.43 -9.13 -19.22
N ALA A 284 11.38 -9.67 -19.99
CA ALA A 284 12.79 -9.25 -19.94
C ALA A 284 12.92 -7.73 -20.14
N VAL A 285 12.31 -7.19 -21.19
CA VAL A 285 12.28 -5.74 -21.45
C VAL A 285 11.63 -4.95 -20.29
N THR A 286 10.56 -5.48 -19.71
CA THR A 286 9.84 -4.82 -18.60
C THR A 286 10.66 -4.83 -17.31
N VAL A 287 11.27 -5.97 -16.95
CA VAL A 287 12.06 -6.14 -15.73
C VAL A 287 13.31 -5.25 -15.78
N ASN A 288 14.00 -5.20 -16.92
CA ASN A 288 15.13 -4.28 -17.14
C ASN A 288 14.74 -2.81 -16.95
N ALA A 289 13.52 -2.42 -17.34
CA ALA A 289 13.02 -1.06 -17.16
C ALA A 289 12.64 -0.70 -15.70
N ILE A 290 12.51 -1.70 -14.80
CA ILE A 290 12.13 -1.49 -13.40
C ILE A 290 13.34 -1.03 -12.59
N THR A 291 13.51 0.29 -12.53
CA THR A 291 14.53 0.97 -11.71
C THR A 291 13.98 1.53 -10.39
N ASN A 292 12.65 1.64 -10.27
CA ASN A 292 12.02 2.18 -9.08
C ASN A 292 11.83 1.10 -8.01
N THR A 293 12.38 1.34 -6.83
CA THR A 293 12.29 0.42 -5.67
C THR A 293 10.86 0.03 -5.30
N SER A 294 9.86 0.88 -5.53
CA SER A 294 8.44 0.52 -5.27
C SER A 294 7.91 -0.56 -6.22
N ASP A 295 8.46 -0.64 -7.44
CA ASP A 295 8.13 -1.63 -8.44
C ASP A 295 8.98 -2.91 -8.28
N GLN A 296 10.06 -2.85 -7.51
CA GLN A 296 10.88 -4.00 -7.11
C GLN A 296 10.27 -4.65 -5.85
N ASN A 297 9.10 -5.26 -5.98
CA ASN A 297 8.27 -5.70 -4.85
C ASN A 297 7.83 -7.17 -4.95
N ASN A 298 7.27 -7.68 -3.85
CA ASN A 298 6.84 -9.09 -3.72
C ASN A 298 5.80 -9.53 -4.76
N GLY A 299 4.90 -8.64 -5.20
CA GLY A 299 3.90 -8.98 -6.19
C GLY A 299 4.49 -9.19 -7.59
N ASN A 300 5.46 -8.35 -7.97
CA ASN A 300 6.13 -8.46 -9.26
C ASN A 300 7.10 -9.67 -9.29
N ILE A 301 7.86 -9.91 -8.22
CA ILE A 301 8.74 -11.10 -8.17
C ILE A 301 7.94 -12.41 -8.13
N GLU A 302 6.75 -12.43 -7.50
CA GLU A 302 5.83 -13.57 -7.55
C GLU A 302 5.27 -13.78 -8.97
N ALA A 303 4.95 -12.71 -9.69
CA ALA A 303 4.53 -12.82 -11.10
C ALA A 303 5.63 -13.42 -11.99
N ILE A 304 6.89 -12.97 -11.82
CA ILE A 304 8.06 -13.54 -12.52
C ILE A 304 8.22 -15.03 -12.17
N SER A 305 8.16 -15.38 -10.88
CA SER A 305 8.25 -16.77 -10.41
C SER A 305 7.17 -17.67 -11.02
N ASN A 306 5.93 -17.19 -11.08
CA ASN A 306 4.82 -17.93 -11.68
C ASN A 306 4.99 -18.13 -13.20
N ILE A 307 5.57 -17.16 -13.88
CA ILE A 307 5.89 -17.24 -15.30
C ILE A 307 6.99 -18.26 -15.53
N PHE A 308 8.08 -18.21 -14.75
CA PHE A 308 9.17 -19.19 -14.85
C PHE A 308 8.69 -20.61 -14.58
N ASN A 309 7.85 -20.81 -13.57
CA ASN A 309 7.29 -22.13 -13.27
C ASN A 309 6.39 -22.67 -14.40
N GLN A 310 5.59 -21.81 -15.03
CA GLN A 310 4.80 -22.19 -16.22
C GLN A 310 5.71 -22.54 -17.41
N THR A 311 6.74 -21.74 -17.66
CA THR A 311 7.77 -21.99 -18.69
C THR A 311 8.42 -23.35 -18.47
N ALA A 312 8.93 -23.62 -17.27
CA ALA A 312 9.50 -24.89 -16.88
C ALA A 312 8.54 -26.07 -17.13
N THR A 313 7.30 -25.94 -16.67
CA THR A 313 6.26 -26.98 -16.84
C THR A 313 5.97 -27.27 -18.31
N ILE A 314 5.94 -26.25 -19.18
CA ILE A 314 5.72 -26.42 -20.62
C ILE A 314 6.89 -27.16 -21.24
N LEU A 315 8.12 -26.74 -20.92
CA LEU A 315 9.34 -27.34 -21.48
C LEU A 315 9.52 -28.80 -21.05
N SER A 316 9.18 -29.16 -19.82
CA SER A 316 9.24 -30.57 -19.37
C SER A 316 8.24 -31.48 -20.09
N ASN A 317 7.15 -30.94 -20.65
CA ASN A 317 6.05 -31.73 -21.21
C ASN A 317 5.96 -31.70 -22.75
N THR A 318 6.79 -30.91 -23.42
CA THR A 318 6.73 -30.73 -24.88
C THR A 318 8.00 -31.21 -25.57
N THR A 319 7.86 -32.02 -26.61
CA THR A 319 8.94 -32.37 -27.54
C THR A 319 8.90 -31.53 -28.82
N LYS A 320 8.01 -30.53 -28.88
CA LYS A 320 7.69 -29.80 -30.12
C LYS A 320 8.57 -28.59 -30.41
N LEU A 321 9.28 -28.07 -29.41
CA LEU A 321 10.12 -26.89 -29.57
C LEU A 321 11.47 -27.31 -30.15
N SER A 322 11.98 -26.51 -31.08
CA SER A 322 13.32 -26.67 -31.62
C SER A 322 14.39 -26.20 -30.62
N LEU A 323 15.63 -26.67 -30.79
CA LEU A 323 16.77 -26.22 -30.00
C LEU A 323 16.88 -24.69 -29.97
N GLN A 324 16.69 -24.01 -31.11
CA GLN A 324 16.76 -22.54 -31.18
C GLN A 324 15.69 -21.87 -30.31
N GLU A 325 14.47 -22.40 -30.28
CA GLU A 325 13.39 -21.85 -29.45
C GLU A 325 13.68 -22.04 -27.96
N VAL A 326 14.18 -23.22 -27.57
CA VAL A 326 14.56 -23.50 -26.17
C VAL A 326 15.75 -22.64 -25.74
N THR A 327 16.75 -22.45 -26.61
CA THR A 327 17.88 -21.53 -26.35
C THR A 327 17.40 -20.10 -26.17
N THR A 328 16.51 -19.59 -27.03
CA THR A 328 15.94 -18.24 -26.86
C THR A 328 15.11 -18.11 -25.59
N ILE A 329 14.40 -19.17 -25.18
CA ILE A 329 13.70 -19.19 -23.88
C ILE A 329 14.71 -19.09 -22.72
N ALA A 330 15.81 -19.84 -22.78
CA ALA A 330 16.87 -19.79 -21.78
C ALA A 330 17.55 -18.42 -21.72
N GLU A 331 17.86 -17.80 -22.88
CA GLU A 331 18.40 -16.44 -22.99
C GLU A 331 17.53 -15.42 -22.27
N ASN A 332 16.25 -15.30 -22.65
CA ASN A 332 15.34 -14.36 -21.99
C ASN A 332 15.18 -14.65 -20.48
N THR A 333 15.25 -15.92 -20.08
CA THR A 333 15.19 -16.30 -18.67
C THR A 333 16.43 -15.82 -17.91
N ILE A 334 17.62 -15.97 -18.50
CA ILE A 334 18.89 -15.49 -17.92
C ILE A 334 18.91 -13.96 -17.86
N GLU A 335 18.44 -13.25 -18.89
CA GLU A 335 18.28 -11.79 -18.88
C GLU A 335 17.39 -11.34 -17.70
N ILE A 336 16.22 -11.97 -17.52
CA ILE A 336 15.34 -11.64 -16.38
C ILE A 336 16.03 -11.96 -15.05
N LEU A 337 16.71 -13.11 -14.93
CA LEU A 337 17.45 -13.49 -13.72
C LEU A 337 18.58 -12.49 -13.40
N GLN A 338 19.25 -11.98 -14.42
CA GLN A 338 20.28 -10.95 -14.30
C GLN A 338 19.69 -9.68 -13.68
N ASP A 339 18.58 -9.19 -14.23
CA ASP A 339 17.98 -7.92 -13.80
C ASP A 339 17.38 -7.98 -12.39
N ILE A 340 16.73 -9.10 -12.02
CA ILE A 340 16.16 -9.24 -10.66
C ILE A 340 17.24 -9.35 -9.58
N GLN A 341 18.50 -9.66 -9.93
CA GLN A 341 19.58 -9.65 -8.94
C GLN A 341 19.94 -8.23 -8.48
N GLU A 342 19.48 -7.19 -9.19
CA GLU A 342 19.63 -5.80 -8.75
C GLU A 342 18.51 -5.36 -7.79
N TRP A 343 17.46 -6.17 -7.61
CA TRP A 343 16.33 -5.85 -6.73
C TRP A 343 16.69 -6.07 -5.25
N PRO A 344 15.91 -5.50 -4.29
CA PRO A 344 16.18 -5.66 -2.87
C PRO A 344 16.18 -7.14 -2.45
N MET A 345 17.21 -7.56 -1.71
CA MET A 345 17.39 -8.95 -1.29
C MET A 345 16.17 -9.52 -0.56
N ASN A 346 15.51 -8.72 0.28
CA ASN A 346 14.31 -9.13 1.01
C ASN A 346 13.11 -9.43 0.09
N VAL A 347 13.10 -8.92 -1.13
CA VAL A 347 12.07 -9.19 -2.15
C VAL A 347 12.43 -10.44 -2.93
N VAL A 348 13.65 -10.50 -3.49
CA VAL A 348 14.15 -11.64 -4.27
C VAL A 348 14.11 -12.94 -3.46
N ALA A 349 14.51 -12.88 -2.18
CA ALA A 349 14.54 -14.03 -1.27
C ALA A 349 13.16 -14.69 -1.06
N THR A 350 12.05 -13.97 -1.29
CA THR A 350 10.70 -14.54 -1.12
C THR A 350 10.37 -15.60 -2.17
N GLN A 351 11.00 -15.54 -3.34
CA GLN A 351 10.73 -16.44 -4.47
C GLN A 351 11.98 -17.13 -5.02
N SER A 352 13.15 -16.91 -4.41
CA SER A 352 14.43 -17.37 -4.94
C SER A 352 14.48 -18.89 -5.19
N ASN A 353 13.95 -19.70 -4.26
CA ASN A 353 13.88 -21.16 -4.42
C ASN A 353 13.02 -21.58 -5.63
N ASN A 354 11.87 -20.94 -5.82
CA ASN A 354 10.97 -21.24 -6.94
C ASN A 354 11.57 -20.82 -8.28
N ILE A 355 12.19 -19.64 -8.31
CA ILE A 355 12.86 -19.08 -9.49
C ILE A 355 14.03 -19.98 -9.92
N VAL A 356 14.93 -20.32 -8.99
CA VAL A 356 16.09 -21.16 -9.30
C VAL A 356 15.65 -22.54 -9.76
N LYS A 357 14.73 -23.19 -9.04
CA LYS A 357 14.22 -24.52 -9.44
C LYS A 357 13.57 -24.52 -10.82
N SER A 358 12.86 -23.44 -11.16
CA SER A 358 12.26 -23.30 -12.49
C SER A 358 13.33 -23.14 -13.57
N PHE A 359 14.36 -22.33 -13.32
CA PHE A 359 15.49 -22.17 -14.24
C PHE A 359 16.30 -23.44 -14.44
N GLU A 360 16.50 -24.21 -13.37
CA GLU A 360 17.09 -25.54 -13.41
C GLU A 360 16.29 -26.50 -14.30
N THR A 361 14.96 -26.49 -14.18
CA THR A 361 14.08 -27.31 -15.02
C THR A 361 14.14 -26.85 -16.50
N ILE A 362 14.26 -25.55 -16.76
CA ILE A 362 14.46 -25.01 -18.11
C ILE A 362 15.80 -25.48 -18.69
N THR A 363 16.84 -25.54 -17.85
CA THR A 363 18.16 -26.05 -18.21
C THR A 363 18.11 -27.54 -18.59
N ASP A 364 17.38 -28.36 -17.82
CA ASP A 364 17.20 -29.79 -18.14
C ASP A 364 16.51 -29.97 -19.49
N ALA A 365 15.49 -29.15 -19.78
CA ALA A 365 14.80 -29.21 -21.06
C ALA A 365 15.72 -28.84 -22.25
N LEU A 366 16.68 -27.93 -22.04
CA LEU A 366 17.71 -27.61 -23.02
C LEU A 366 18.69 -28.78 -23.20
N LEU A 367 19.15 -29.39 -22.11
CA LEU A 367 20.03 -30.57 -22.14
C LEU A 367 19.43 -31.77 -22.89
N ASN A 368 18.12 -31.94 -22.78
CA ASN A 368 17.38 -33.03 -23.41
C ASN A 368 17.06 -32.79 -24.90
N GLN A 369 17.47 -31.66 -25.51
CA GLN A 369 17.30 -31.41 -26.95
C GLN A 369 18.27 -32.21 -27.85
N GLY A 370 19.19 -32.99 -27.27
CA GLY A 370 20.01 -33.99 -27.97
C GLY A 370 21.24 -33.49 -28.73
N ASN A 371 21.32 -32.19 -29.06
CA ASN A 371 22.51 -31.60 -29.68
C ASN A 371 22.86 -30.23 -29.10
N VAL A 372 23.23 -30.20 -27.82
CA VAL A 372 23.61 -28.97 -27.10
C VAL A 372 25.08 -28.60 -27.35
N THR A 373 25.55 -28.80 -28.58
CA THR A 373 26.90 -28.42 -28.97
C THR A 373 27.01 -26.88 -28.94
N ASP A 374 27.83 -26.37 -28.02
CA ASP A 374 28.30 -24.98 -27.94
C ASP A 374 27.24 -23.90 -27.64
N VAL A 375 26.25 -24.21 -26.81
CA VAL A 375 25.36 -23.15 -26.27
C VAL A 375 26.12 -22.37 -25.20
N THR A 376 26.42 -21.10 -25.46
CA THR A 376 27.03 -20.21 -24.47
C THR A 376 26.19 -18.94 -24.35
N LEU A 377 25.60 -18.73 -23.18
CA LEU A 377 24.79 -17.56 -22.87
C LEU A 377 25.53 -16.73 -21.82
N LEU A 378 25.80 -15.47 -22.11
CA LEU A 378 26.65 -14.59 -21.30
C LEU A 378 25.92 -13.30 -20.96
N GLU A 379 25.60 -13.14 -19.68
CA GLU A 379 25.17 -11.87 -19.09
C GLU A 379 26.23 -11.33 -18.11
N GLN A 380 26.03 -10.12 -17.59
CA GLN A 380 27.03 -9.45 -16.76
C GLN A 380 27.30 -10.19 -15.43
N SER A 381 26.29 -10.85 -14.86
CA SER A 381 26.40 -11.57 -13.59
C SER A 381 25.92 -13.01 -13.64
N ILE A 382 25.41 -13.49 -14.76
CA ILE A 382 25.09 -14.90 -14.98
C ILE A 382 25.73 -15.36 -16.28
N ALA A 383 26.30 -16.56 -16.27
CA ALA A 383 26.69 -17.21 -17.50
C ALA A 383 26.28 -18.69 -17.49
N PHE A 384 25.98 -19.19 -18.68
CA PHE A 384 25.55 -20.56 -18.93
C PHE A 384 26.36 -21.16 -20.07
N SER A 385 26.78 -22.41 -19.92
CA SER A 385 27.42 -23.21 -20.97
C SER A 385 26.78 -24.58 -21.07
N GLY A 386 26.22 -24.90 -22.23
CA GLY A 386 25.84 -26.25 -22.63
C GLY A 386 26.95 -26.86 -23.49
N LYS A 387 27.39 -28.07 -23.16
CA LYS A 387 28.44 -28.79 -23.91
C LYS A 387 28.12 -30.27 -24.05
N GLN A 388 28.27 -30.78 -25.26
CA GLN A 388 28.17 -32.20 -25.57
C GLN A 388 29.57 -32.80 -25.72
N VAL A 389 29.81 -33.95 -25.11
CA VAL A 389 31.09 -34.69 -25.21
C VAL A 389 30.80 -36.15 -25.54
N MET A 390 31.51 -36.73 -26.49
CA MET A 390 31.43 -38.17 -26.78
C MET A 390 31.95 -38.99 -25.59
N LYS A 391 31.19 -39.98 -25.13
CA LYS A 391 31.54 -40.87 -24.01
C LYS A 391 32.93 -41.51 -24.18
N SER A 392 33.26 -41.92 -25.40
CA SER A 392 34.55 -42.57 -25.72
C SER A 392 35.77 -41.65 -25.62
N LEU A 393 35.56 -40.33 -25.60
CA LEU A 393 36.62 -39.32 -25.49
C LEU A 393 36.59 -38.60 -24.13
N TYR A 394 35.59 -38.86 -23.30
CA TYR A 394 35.43 -38.20 -22.02
C TYR A 394 36.51 -38.67 -21.03
N ASN A 395 37.33 -37.72 -20.57
CA ASN A 395 38.38 -37.94 -19.58
C ASN A 395 38.31 -36.84 -18.49
N GLY A 396 37.09 -36.55 -18.05
CA GLY A 396 36.76 -35.40 -17.20
C GLY A 396 36.52 -34.09 -17.97
N ILE A 397 35.85 -33.14 -17.32
CA ILE A 397 35.52 -31.83 -17.90
C ILE A 397 35.66 -30.73 -16.84
N THR A 398 36.25 -29.61 -17.24
CA THR A 398 36.47 -28.43 -16.40
C THR A 398 35.71 -27.24 -16.96
N PHE A 399 34.91 -26.59 -16.11
CA PHE A 399 34.29 -25.31 -16.40
C PHE A 399 34.88 -24.24 -15.48
N THR A 400 35.34 -23.15 -16.07
CA THR A 400 35.98 -22.03 -15.37
C THR A 400 35.27 -20.73 -15.73
N ALA A 401 34.93 -19.93 -14.73
CA ALA A 401 34.39 -18.59 -14.89
C ALA A 401 35.41 -17.56 -14.37
N SER A 402 35.66 -16.51 -15.16
CA SER A 402 36.62 -15.45 -14.85
C SER A 402 36.02 -14.07 -15.12
N SER A 403 36.50 -13.05 -14.41
CA SER A 403 36.22 -11.65 -14.70
C SER A 403 37.42 -11.01 -15.39
N ILE A 404 37.29 -10.73 -16.68
CA ILE A 404 38.35 -10.10 -17.49
C ILE A 404 37.85 -8.72 -17.90
N SER A 405 38.57 -7.66 -17.52
CA SER A 405 38.18 -6.26 -17.80
C SER A 405 36.76 -5.93 -17.30
N ASN A 406 36.36 -6.46 -16.13
CA ASN A 406 35.02 -6.37 -15.54
C ASN A 406 33.89 -7.06 -16.33
N ALA A 407 34.21 -7.87 -17.35
CA ALA A 407 33.24 -8.71 -18.04
C ALA A 407 33.33 -10.16 -17.56
N LEU A 408 32.17 -10.81 -17.39
CA LEU A 408 32.11 -12.23 -17.09
C LEU A 408 32.48 -13.04 -18.35
N THR A 409 33.40 -13.99 -18.19
CA THR A 409 33.88 -14.87 -19.24
C THR A 409 33.87 -16.31 -18.73
N ILE A 410 33.59 -17.27 -19.60
CA ILE A 410 33.56 -18.69 -19.26
C ILE A 410 34.36 -19.52 -20.25
N GLU A 411 34.90 -20.63 -19.78
CA GLU A 411 35.61 -21.61 -20.60
C GLU A 411 35.28 -23.02 -20.14
N THR A 412 35.01 -23.92 -21.10
CA THR A 412 34.70 -25.33 -20.83
C THR A 412 35.65 -26.25 -21.61
N VAL A 413 36.54 -26.94 -20.90
CA VAL A 413 37.58 -27.81 -21.46
C VAL A 413 37.31 -29.27 -21.08
N ASP A 414 37.30 -30.17 -22.07
CA ASP A 414 36.95 -31.59 -21.98
C ASP A 414 38.18 -32.51 -21.75
N ASN A 415 39.17 -32.04 -20.99
CA ASN A 415 40.36 -32.83 -20.63
C ASN A 415 40.96 -32.38 -19.29
N GLU A 416 41.10 -33.30 -18.33
CA GLU A 416 41.69 -33.04 -17.00
C GLU A 416 43.12 -32.49 -17.03
N ASN A 417 43.92 -32.86 -18.05
CA ASN A 417 45.34 -32.55 -18.08
C ASN A 417 45.67 -31.11 -18.50
N ASN A 418 44.69 -30.33 -18.96
CA ASN A 418 44.89 -28.97 -19.45
C ASN A 418 44.51 -27.93 -18.38
N THR A 419 45.06 -28.07 -17.18
CA THR A 419 44.75 -27.18 -16.04
C THR A 419 45.85 -26.15 -15.85
N SER A 420 45.91 -25.17 -16.75
CA SER A 420 46.76 -24.00 -16.56
C SER A 420 46.11 -22.75 -17.14
N PHE A 421 45.02 -22.32 -16.50
CA PHE A 421 44.77 -20.89 -16.40
C PHE A 421 44.95 -20.48 -14.94
N THR A 422 46.19 -20.16 -14.59
CA THR A 422 46.48 -19.21 -13.52
C THR A 422 46.16 -17.81 -14.05
N ASN A 423 44.88 -17.51 -14.30
CA ASN A 423 44.49 -16.19 -14.77
C ASN A 423 44.18 -15.28 -13.59
N ASP A 424 44.77 -14.08 -13.60
CA ASP A 424 44.24 -12.94 -12.88
C ASP A 424 42.74 -12.82 -13.19
N GLY A 425 41.88 -12.85 -12.16
CA GLY A 425 40.43 -12.68 -12.30
C GLY A 425 39.57 -13.94 -12.27
N GLU A 426 40.11 -15.14 -12.00
CA GLU A 426 39.29 -16.35 -11.80
C GLU A 426 38.27 -16.17 -10.67
N LEU A 427 36.99 -16.45 -10.95
CA LEU A 427 35.88 -16.32 -10.01
C LEU A 427 35.49 -17.67 -9.40
N ALA A 428 35.35 -18.69 -10.25
CA ALA A 428 34.92 -20.02 -9.85
C ALA A 428 35.34 -21.07 -10.88
N THR A 429 35.66 -22.28 -10.40
CA THR A 429 36.00 -23.43 -11.23
C THR A 429 35.29 -24.67 -10.69
N ILE A 430 34.70 -25.48 -11.57
CA ILE A 430 34.14 -26.80 -11.27
C ILE A 430 34.77 -27.83 -12.21
N LYS A 431 35.24 -28.96 -11.65
CA LYS A 431 35.78 -30.08 -12.41
C LYS A 431 35.03 -31.34 -12.08
N LEU A 432 34.49 -31.95 -13.13
CA LEU A 432 33.73 -33.19 -13.10
C LEU A 432 34.68 -34.35 -13.49
N PRO A 433 34.80 -35.40 -12.66
CA PRO A 433 35.77 -36.48 -12.87
C PRO A 433 35.34 -37.48 -13.94
N GLU A 434 36.30 -38.24 -14.50
CA GLU A 434 36.05 -39.30 -15.47
C GLU A 434 35.03 -40.35 -14.98
N SER A 435 35.00 -40.63 -13.67
CA SER A 435 34.10 -41.64 -13.07
C SER A 435 32.60 -41.32 -13.19
N ILE A 436 32.22 -40.16 -13.72
CA ILE A 436 30.85 -39.89 -14.17
C ILE A 436 30.37 -40.91 -15.22
N LEU A 437 31.27 -41.50 -16.00
CA LEU A 437 30.94 -42.58 -16.92
C LEU A 437 30.29 -43.79 -16.22
N ASN A 438 30.54 -44.00 -14.92
CA ASN A 438 29.99 -45.12 -14.16
C ASN A 438 28.52 -44.94 -13.79
N ILE A 439 27.98 -43.72 -13.88
CA ILE A 439 26.60 -43.40 -13.48
C ILE A 439 25.69 -43.07 -14.66
N ILE A 440 26.25 -42.82 -15.84
CA ILE A 440 25.48 -42.54 -17.05
C ILE A 440 25.13 -43.86 -17.73
N ASN A 441 23.88 -44.29 -17.57
CA ASN A 441 23.37 -45.56 -18.11
C ASN A 441 22.63 -45.43 -19.45
N ASP A 442 22.68 -44.24 -20.06
CA ASP A 442 22.03 -43.91 -21.33
C ASP A 442 22.62 -44.71 -22.51
N GLU A 443 21.79 -45.09 -23.49
CA GLU A 443 22.20 -45.68 -24.77
C GLU A 443 22.86 -44.65 -25.72
N ASP A 444 22.77 -43.35 -25.45
CA ASP A 444 23.42 -42.28 -26.23
C ASP A 444 24.95 -42.38 -26.13
N ASP A 445 25.65 -42.23 -27.25
CA ASP A 445 27.11 -42.20 -27.29
C ASP A 445 27.69 -40.88 -26.73
N ASN A 446 26.83 -39.91 -26.42
CA ASN A 446 27.22 -38.59 -25.93
C ASN A 446 26.78 -38.34 -24.49
N ILE A 447 27.42 -37.36 -23.87
CA ILE A 447 27.09 -36.81 -22.56
C ILE A 447 26.85 -35.31 -22.75
N ASN A 448 25.69 -34.83 -22.32
CA ASN A 448 25.38 -33.41 -22.32
C ASN A 448 25.57 -32.85 -20.91
N PHE A 449 26.38 -31.79 -20.81
CA PHE A 449 26.66 -31.05 -19.60
C PHE A 449 26.08 -29.64 -19.71
N ALA A 450 25.53 -29.13 -18.61
CA ALA A 450 25.24 -27.72 -18.44
C ALA A 450 26.01 -27.18 -17.25
N PHE A 451 26.61 -26.02 -17.41
CA PHE A 451 27.28 -25.29 -16.34
C PHE A 451 26.66 -23.91 -16.22
N THR A 452 26.43 -23.48 -14.99
CA THR A 452 25.92 -22.14 -14.69
C THR A 452 26.80 -21.49 -13.63
N ILE A 453 27.07 -20.22 -13.80
CA ILE A 453 27.70 -19.39 -12.78
C ILE A 453 26.82 -18.18 -12.51
N TYR A 454 26.53 -17.95 -11.23
CA TYR A 454 25.95 -16.72 -10.71
C TYR A 454 27.07 -15.98 -10.00
N ASN A 455 27.48 -14.85 -10.57
CA ASN A 455 28.48 -14.00 -9.96
C ASN A 455 27.92 -13.43 -8.65
N GLN A 456 26.65 -13.02 -8.57
CA GLN A 456 26.04 -12.57 -7.31
C GLN A 456 25.32 -13.69 -6.57
N SER A 457 25.19 -13.55 -5.25
CA SER A 457 24.59 -14.56 -4.36
C SER A 457 23.17 -14.23 -3.90
N ILE A 458 22.55 -13.18 -4.45
CA ILE A 458 21.24 -12.67 -3.99
C ILE A 458 20.08 -13.65 -4.24
N LEU A 459 20.20 -14.53 -5.24
CA LEU A 459 19.28 -15.65 -5.48
C LEU A 459 19.49 -16.83 -4.51
N PHE A 460 20.51 -16.77 -3.65
CA PHE A 460 20.90 -17.83 -2.73
C PHE A 460 21.00 -17.32 -1.29
N PRO A 461 19.92 -16.74 -0.75
CA PRO A 461 19.92 -16.28 0.64
C PRO A 461 20.10 -17.45 1.61
N VAL A 462 20.84 -17.23 2.69
CA VAL A 462 21.01 -18.23 3.75
C VAL A 462 19.67 -18.44 4.46
N GLN A 463 19.16 -19.67 4.44
CA GLN A 463 17.95 -20.05 5.17
C GLN A 463 18.32 -20.77 6.47
N GLY A 464 17.88 -20.25 7.62
CA GLY A 464 18.06 -20.90 8.93
C GLY A 464 18.71 -20.05 10.02
N SER A 465 18.79 -20.59 11.23
CA SER A 465 19.10 -19.91 12.50
C SER A 465 20.57 -19.56 12.75
N VAL A 466 21.42 -19.55 11.74
CA VAL A 466 22.83 -19.14 11.92
C VAL A 466 22.90 -17.64 11.69
N GLN A 467 22.79 -16.87 12.78
CA GLN A 467 22.94 -15.41 12.71
C GLN A 467 24.32 -15.06 12.15
N ASN A 468 24.36 -14.05 11.26
CA ASN A 468 25.55 -13.49 10.63
C ASN A 468 26.26 -14.37 9.58
N THR A 469 25.59 -15.38 9.02
CA THR A 469 26.13 -16.11 7.87
C THR A 469 25.70 -15.45 6.55
N VAL A 470 26.66 -15.27 5.64
CA VAL A 470 26.46 -14.70 4.31
C VAL A 470 27.18 -15.54 3.25
N VAL A 471 26.64 -15.53 2.02
CA VAL A 471 27.29 -16.17 0.87
C VAL A 471 28.19 -15.15 0.18
N GLU A 472 29.50 -15.25 0.42
CA GLU A 472 30.52 -14.33 -0.10
C GLU A 472 31.24 -14.85 -1.36
N SER A 473 30.81 -15.99 -1.90
CA SER A 473 31.31 -16.52 -3.16
C SER A 473 30.32 -16.28 -4.30
N PRO A 474 30.78 -16.34 -5.56
CA PRO A 474 29.92 -16.76 -6.66
C PRO A 474 29.28 -18.12 -6.36
N VAL A 475 28.16 -18.41 -7.02
CA VAL A 475 27.50 -19.72 -6.97
C VAL A 475 27.65 -20.39 -8.32
N ILE A 476 28.34 -21.53 -8.35
CA ILE A 476 28.58 -22.33 -9.55
C ILE A 476 27.76 -23.62 -9.47
N GLY A 477 27.24 -24.05 -10.61
CA GLY A 477 26.48 -25.29 -10.73
C GLY A 477 26.83 -26.05 -12.00
N ALA A 478 26.67 -27.37 -11.92
CA ALA A 478 26.81 -28.30 -13.04
C ALA A 478 25.62 -29.27 -13.05
N ARG A 479 25.14 -29.59 -14.25
CA ARG A 479 24.09 -30.57 -14.50
C ARG A 479 24.52 -31.51 -15.62
N ILE A 480 24.14 -32.78 -15.48
CA ILE A 480 24.50 -33.86 -16.40
C ILE A 480 23.20 -34.49 -16.87
N SER A 481 23.00 -34.55 -18.19
CA SER A 481 21.81 -35.17 -18.77
C SER A 481 21.64 -36.62 -18.31
N GLY A 482 20.43 -37.00 -17.94
CA GLY A 482 20.09 -38.36 -17.51
C GLY A 482 20.58 -38.76 -16.11
N VAL A 483 21.27 -37.88 -15.39
CA VAL A 483 21.67 -38.12 -14.00
C VAL A 483 20.63 -37.49 -13.06
N ALA A 484 20.00 -38.33 -12.25
CA ALA A 484 19.02 -37.86 -11.28
C ALA A 484 19.68 -37.10 -10.13
N ASP A 485 18.96 -36.13 -9.57
CA ASP A 485 19.35 -35.49 -8.32
C ASP A 485 19.58 -36.56 -7.23
N GLY A 486 20.62 -36.35 -6.40
CA GLY A 486 20.95 -37.19 -5.25
C GLY A 486 21.86 -38.37 -5.58
N THR A 487 22.25 -38.50 -6.85
CA THR A 487 23.18 -39.53 -7.30
C THR A 487 24.53 -39.39 -6.61
N GLN A 488 24.96 -40.43 -5.91
CA GLN A 488 26.26 -40.48 -5.27
C GLN A 488 27.36 -40.74 -6.31
N LEU A 489 28.33 -39.83 -6.40
CA LEU A 489 29.49 -39.99 -7.27
C LEU A 489 30.58 -40.84 -6.60
N SER A 490 31.30 -41.61 -7.43
CA SER A 490 32.42 -42.43 -6.96
C SER A 490 33.63 -41.57 -6.59
N ASP A 491 33.97 -40.60 -7.46
CA ASP A 491 34.97 -39.58 -7.18
C ASP A 491 34.31 -38.22 -6.91
N PRO A 492 34.91 -37.38 -6.05
CA PRO A 492 34.35 -36.08 -5.73
C PRO A 492 34.47 -35.10 -6.91
N VAL A 493 33.49 -34.19 -7.00
CA VAL A 493 33.60 -33.00 -7.85
C VAL A 493 34.59 -32.02 -7.21
N PHE A 494 35.56 -31.53 -7.97
CA PHE A 494 36.48 -30.50 -7.49
C PHE A 494 35.91 -29.11 -7.77
N ILE A 495 35.87 -28.27 -6.73
CA ILE A 495 35.28 -26.93 -6.81
C ILE A 495 36.20 -25.92 -6.14
N ARG A 496 36.43 -24.82 -6.84
CA ARG A 496 37.21 -23.69 -6.34
C ARG A 496 36.40 -22.42 -6.52
N LEU A 497 36.30 -21.62 -5.46
CA LEU A 497 35.55 -20.37 -5.45
C LEU A 497 36.45 -19.25 -4.92
N THR A 498 36.41 -18.09 -5.56
CA THR A 498 37.08 -16.87 -5.10
C THR A 498 36.11 -16.07 -4.23
N LEU A 499 36.51 -15.76 -3.00
CA LEU A 499 35.69 -14.98 -2.06
C LEU A 499 35.71 -13.49 -2.42
N LYS A 500 34.58 -12.81 -2.25
CA LYS A 500 34.36 -11.39 -2.61
C LYS A 500 34.70 -10.38 -1.49
N GLY A 501 34.98 -10.82 -0.25
CA GLY A 501 35.09 -9.95 0.94
C GLY A 501 36.22 -10.30 1.93
N THR A 502 36.59 -9.33 2.77
CA THR A 502 37.67 -9.39 3.78
C THR A 502 37.21 -10.06 5.09
N PRO A 503 38.11 -10.70 5.86
CA PRO A 503 37.74 -11.64 6.93
C PRO A 503 37.20 -10.92 8.17
N MET A 504 35.88 -10.75 8.28
CA MET A 504 35.23 -10.37 9.55
C MET A 504 33.94 -11.13 9.90
N ALA A 505 33.45 -12.01 9.03
CA ALA A 505 32.35 -12.94 9.32
C ALA A 505 32.72 -14.36 8.89
N GLU A 506 32.07 -15.37 9.47
CA GLU A 506 32.21 -16.77 9.04
C GLU A 506 31.69 -16.91 7.60
N ALA A 507 32.61 -16.80 6.63
CA ALA A 507 32.33 -16.92 5.22
C ALA A 507 32.11 -18.39 4.86
N ILE A 508 30.99 -18.69 4.20
CA ILE A 508 30.71 -20.01 3.61
C ILE A 508 30.68 -19.84 2.10
N GLY A 509 31.49 -20.63 1.39
CA GLY A 509 31.30 -20.84 -0.05
C GLY A 509 30.04 -21.68 -0.23
N LEU A 510 28.97 -21.09 -0.79
CA LEU A 510 27.73 -21.84 -1.00
C LEU A 510 27.84 -22.64 -2.29
N LEU A 511 27.53 -23.92 -2.17
CA LEU A 511 27.57 -24.88 -3.24
C LEU A 511 26.17 -25.10 -3.79
N MET A 512 25.96 -24.83 -5.08
CA MET A 512 24.89 -25.49 -5.84
C MET A 512 25.49 -26.62 -6.65
N VAL A 513 25.67 -27.76 -5.99
CA VAL A 513 25.69 -29.03 -6.71
C VAL A 513 24.25 -29.48 -6.69
N ALA A 514 23.57 -29.37 -7.82
CA ALA A 514 22.38 -30.16 -8.08
C ALA A 514 22.82 -31.63 -8.25
N LEU A 515 23.19 -32.23 -7.12
CA LEU A 515 23.08 -33.65 -6.83
C LEU A 515 22.23 -33.67 -5.56
N GLN A 516 20.92 -33.46 -5.68
CA GLN A 516 20.02 -33.49 -4.53
C GLN A 516 19.24 -34.79 -4.32
#